data_AF-A0A3D2SA17-F1
#
_entry.id   AF-A0A3D2SA17-F1
#
_cell.length_a   1.000
_cell.length_b   1.000
_cell.length_c   1.000
_cell.angle_alpha   90.00
_cell.angle_beta   90.00
_cell.angle_gamma   90.00
#
_symmetry.space_group_name_H-M   'P 1'
#
loop_
_entity.id
_entity.type
_entity.pdbx_description
1 polymer ?
#
loop_
_entity_poly.entity_id
_entity_poly.type
_entity_poly.pdbx_seq_one_letter_code
_entity_poly.pdbx_strand_id
1 'polypeptide(L)'
;VEMGMMEDLTRMVLNPDVTIRSRGVIEKCSFCVQRIQEGKLTAKKESRQLKDGEIRTACQSACPADAIVFGNMFDASSSVYQLNTSERAYGIIEENHWLPSVLYLTKVRNKDKA
;
A
#
# COMPACT_ATOMS: atom_id res chain seq x y z
N VAL A 1 -9.83 34.05 21.79
CA VAL A 1 -10.98 33.51 21.03
C VAL A 1 -10.62 33.22 19.55
N GLU A 2 -9.40 33.51 19.09
CA GLU A 2 -8.99 33.31 17.68
C GLU A 2 -8.45 31.91 17.31
N MET A 3 -8.18 31.01 18.27
CA MET A 3 -7.59 29.70 17.99
C MET A 3 -8.60 28.62 17.55
N GLY A 4 -9.90 28.83 17.69
CA GLY A 4 -10.92 27.80 17.40
C GLY A 4 -11.30 27.69 15.92
N MET A 5 -11.38 28.82 15.20
CA MET A 5 -11.83 28.82 13.79
C MET A 5 -10.80 28.19 12.83
N MET A 6 -9.51 28.30 13.16
CA MET A 6 -8.44 27.63 12.40
C MET A 6 -8.44 26.12 12.65
N GLU A 7 -8.95 25.66 13.79
CA GLU A 7 -9.00 24.25 14.18
C GLU A 7 -10.05 23.47 13.39
N ASP A 8 -11.23 24.06 13.16
CA ASP A 8 -12.31 23.43 12.40
C ASP A 8 -11.98 23.30 10.91
N LEU A 9 -11.37 24.33 10.29
CA LEU A 9 -10.90 24.22 8.90
C LEU A 9 -9.82 23.15 8.74
N THR A 10 -8.90 23.05 9.70
CA THR A 10 -7.79 22.09 9.62
C THR A 10 -8.28 20.64 9.75
N ARG A 11 -9.37 20.40 10.49
CA ARG A 11 -9.99 19.06 10.63
C ARG A 11 -10.59 18.54 9.32
N MET A 12 -10.95 19.41 8.37
CA MET A 12 -11.49 19.00 7.06
C MET A 12 -10.46 18.32 6.14
N VAL A 13 -9.17 18.42 6.46
CA VAL A 13 -8.10 17.71 5.71
C VAL A 13 -8.03 16.22 6.09
N LEU A 14 -8.61 15.84 7.24
CA LEU A 14 -8.51 14.49 7.77
C LEU A 14 -9.47 13.55 7.04
N ASN A 15 -8.96 12.38 6.66
CA ASN A 15 -9.79 11.35 6.04
C ASN A 15 -10.73 10.74 7.11
N PRO A 16 -12.07 10.79 6.92
CA PRO A 16 -13.03 10.22 7.86
C PRO A 16 -12.95 8.69 8.00
N ASP A 17 -12.41 7.98 7.00
CA ASP A 17 -12.32 6.52 7.00
C ASP A 17 -11.14 5.97 7.81
N VAL A 18 -10.31 6.87 8.36
CA VAL A 18 -9.14 6.50 9.16
C VAL A 18 -9.26 7.10 10.55
N THR A 19 -9.02 6.29 11.57
CA THR A 19 -9.11 6.74 12.95
C THR A 19 -7.94 7.66 13.32
N ILE A 20 -8.28 8.82 13.90
CA ILE A 20 -7.31 9.71 14.54
C ILE A 20 -6.99 9.10 15.91
N ARG A 21 -5.70 8.87 16.18
CA ARG A 21 -5.26 8.23 17.42
C ARG A 21 -4.84 9.26 18.46
N SER A 22 -5.20 9.00 19.71
CA SER A 22 -4.75 9.76 20.87
C SER A 22 -3.37 9.27 21.36
N ARG A 23 -2.79 10.01 22.30
CA ARG A 23 -1.47 9.73 22.85
C ARG A 23 -1.41 8.32 23.47
N GLY A 24 -0.34 7.59 23.18
CA GLY A 24 -0.06 6.27 23.77
C GLY A 24 -0.51 5.08 22.93
N VAL A 25 -1.01 5.30 21.70
CA VAL A 25 -1.39 4.23 20.77
C VAL A 25 -0.30 4.03 19.72
N ILE A 26 0.15 2.79 19.53
CA ILE A 26 1.11 2.43 18.48
C ILE A 26 0.42 2.41 17.12
N GLU A 27 1.13 2.89 16.10
CA GLU A 27 0.69 2.85 14.72
C GLU A 27 1.67 2.13 13.80
N LYS A 28 1.13 1.61 12.70
CA LYS A 28 1.92 0.95 11.65
C LYS A 28 1.23 1.10 10.31
N CYS A 29 1.95 0.75 9.24
CA CYS A 29 1.34 0.57 7.93
C CYS A 29 0.28 -0.55 7.98
N SER A 30 -0.92 -0.22 7.52
CA SER A 30 -2.07 -1.13 7.42
C SER A 30 -2.40 -1.47 5.96
N PHE A 31 -1.50 -1.16 5.02
CA PHE A 31 -1.74 -1.24 3.57
C PHE A 31 -3.01 -0.54 3.11
N CYS A 32 -3.32 0.61 3.72
CA CYS A 32 -4.52 1.38 3.42
C CYS A 32 -5.80 0.52 3.53
N VAL A 33 -5.96 -0.18 4.67
CA VAL A 33 -7.12 -1.07 4.92
C VAL A 33 -8.47 -0.43 4.58
N GLN A 34 -8.62 0.88 4.79
CA GLN A 34 -9.82 1.64 4.43
C GLN A 34 -10.15 1.52 2.93
N ARG A 35 -9.14 1.70 2.05
CA ARG A 35 -9.30 1.55 0.60
C ARG A 35 -9.52 0.08 0.22
N ILE A 36 -8.91 -0.84 0.96
CA ILE A 36 -9.08 -2.28 0.71
C ILE A 36 -10.54 -2.69 0.94
N GLN A 37 -11.13 -2.25 2.05
CA GLN A 37 -12.51 -2.60 2.40
C GLN A 37 -13.50 -1.96 1.44
N GLU A 38 -13.29 -0.71 1.05
CA GLU A 38 -14.11 -0.01 0.06
C GLU A 38 -14.09 -0.73 -1.31
N GLY A 39 -12.91 -1.09 -1.81
CA GLY A 39 -12.78 -1.82 -3.08
C GLY A 39 -13.43 -3.21 -3.02
N LYS A 40 -13.22 -3.95 -1.92
CA LYS A 40 -13.89 -5.24 -1.71
C LYS A 40 -15.41 -5.11 -1.62
N LEU A 41 -15.91 -4.08 -0.95
CA LEU A 41 -17.34 -3.81 -0.83
C LEU A 41 -17.96 -3.52 -2.20
N THR A 42 -17.30 -2.71 -3.03
CA THR A 42 -17.76 -2.36 -4.37
C THR A 42 -17.82 -3.60 -5.28
N ALA A 43 -16.75 -4.40 -5.31
CA ALA A 43 -16.73 -5.66 -6.07
C ALA A 43 -17.82 -6.63 -5.60
N LYS A 44 -18.05 -6.74 -4.28
CA LYS A 44 -19.10 -7.58 -3.70
C LYS A 44 -20.51 -7.09 -4.06
N LYS A 45 -20.76 -5.78 -4.06
CA LYS A 45 -22.04 -5.19 -4.51
C LYS A 45 -22.32 -5.51 -5.97
N GLU A 46 -21.29 -5.50 -6.80
CA GLU A 46 -21.36 -5.84 -8.23
C GLU A 46 -21.31 -7.36 -8.49
N SER A 47 -21.32 -8.20 -7.44
CA SER A 47 -21.29 -9.66 -7.52
C SER A 47 -20.14 -10.20 -8.39
N ARG A 48 -18.98 -9.54 -8.32
CA ARG A 48 -17.76 -9.94 -9.04
C ARG A 48 -16.58 -10.05 -8.09
N GLN A 49 -15.53 -10.71 -8.56
CA GLN A 49 -14.25 -10.69 -7.88
C GLN A 49 -13.54 -9.35 -8.09
N LEU A 50 -12.66 -9.04 -7.15
CA LEU A 50 -11.80 -7.87 -7.22
C LEU A 50 -10.77 -8.06 -8.34
N LYS A 51 -10.65 -7.06 -9.22
CA LYS A 51 -9.66 -7.08 -10.30
C LYS A 51 -8.38 -6.35 -9.87
N ASP A 52 -7.26 -6.71 -10.49
CA ASP A 52 -5.99 -6.02 -10.27
C ASP A 52 -6.11 -4.54 -10.64
N GLY A 53 -5.47 -3.67 -9.86
CA GLY A 53 -5.49 -2.22 -10.06
C GLY A 53 -6.73 -1.47 -9.56
N GLU A 54 -7.81 -2.14 -9.15
CA GLU A 54 -8.99 -1.47 -8.55
C GLU A 54 -8.68 -0.89 -7.16
N ILE A 55 -7.75 -1.50 -6.43
CA ILE A 55 -7.29 -1.01 -5.13
C ILE A 55 -5.89 -0.46 -5.30
N ARG A 56 -5.74 0.85 -5.15
CA ARG A 56 -4.44 1.52 -5.12
C ARG A 56 -4.18 2.11 -3.75
N THR A 57 -3.06 1.74 -3.14
CA THR A 57 -2.66 2.30 -1.84
C THR A 57 -2.23 3.76 -2.01
N ALA A 58 -2.26 4.53 -0.92
CA ALA A 58 -1.88 5.93 -0.96
C ALA A 58 -0.42 6.13 -1.40
N CYS A 59 0.49 5.28 -0.90
CA CYS A 59 1.91 5.33 -1.28
C CYS A 59 2.16 4.90 -2.75
N GLN A 60 1.41 3.93 -3.26
CA GLN A 60 1.45 3.58 -4.69
C GLN A 60 0.96 4.74 -5.56
N SER A 61 -0.21 5.32 -5.23
CA SER A 61 -0.76 6.45 -6.00
C SER A 61 0.10 7.72 -5.96
N ALA A 62 0.83 7.93 -4.87
CA ALA A 62 1.70 9.09 -4.71
C ALA A 62 3.06 8.94 -5.40
N CYS A 63 3.48 7.73 -5.74
CA CYS A 63 4.79 7.48 -6.33
C CYS A 63 4.76 7.75 -7.84
N PRO A 64 5.47 8.77 -8.36
CA PRO A 64 5.47 9.05 -9.80
C PRO A 64 6.31 8.06 -10.61
N ALA A 65 7.15 7.27 -9.94
CA ALA A 65 8.05 6.30 -10.56
C ALA A 65 7.48 4.87 -10.57
N ASP A 66 6.22 4.69 -10.13
CA ASP A 66 5.56 3.37 -10.03
C ASP A 66 6.38 2.31 -9.28
N ALA A 67 7.19 2.75 -8.29
CA ALA A 67 8.11 1.88 -7.58
C ALA A 67 7.42 0.90 -6.62
N ILE A 68 6.19 1.24 -6.19
CA ILE A 68 5.41 0.44 -5.25
C ILE A 68 4.23 -0.16 -6.02
N VAL A 69 4.16 -1.48 -6.07
CA VAL A 69 3.03 -2.20 -6.68
C VAL A 69 2.29 -2.97 -5.60
N PHE A 70 0.98 -2.74 -5.51
CA PHE A 70 0.09 -3.42 -4.57
C PHE A 70 -0.99 -4.15 -5.35
N GLY A 71 -1.41 -5.33 -4.87
CA GLY A 71 -2.29 -6.23 -5.61
C GLY A 71 -2.53 -7.56 -4.89
N ASN A 72 -3.24 -8.46 -5.55
CA ASN A 72 -3.63 -9.76 -5.00
C ASN A 72 -2.61 -10.85 -5.33
N MET A 73 -1.90 -11.36 -4.32
CA MET A 73 -0.93 -12.45 -4.51
C MET A 73 -1.52 -13.81 -4.92
N PHE A 74 -2.82 -14.04 -4.73
CA PHE A 74 -3.46 -15.29 -5.15
C PHE A 74 -3.84 -15.28 -6.63
N ASP A 75 -3.77 -14.13 -7.29
CA ASP A 75 -4.03 -14.00 -8.72
C ASP A 75 -2.71 -14.02 -9.48
N ALA A 76 -2.46 -15.10 -10.21
CA ALA A 76 -1.24 -15.29 -11.00
C ALA A 76 -1.11 -14.28 -12.17
N SER A 77 -2.22 -13.68 -12.59
CA SER A 77 -2.22 -12.65 -13.64
C SER A 77 -1.87 -11.26 -13.10
N SER A 78 -1.89 -11.07 -11.78
CA SER A 78 -1.63 -9.77 -11.16
C SER A 78 -0.18 -9.29 -11.33
N SER A 79 -0.02 -7.97 -11.38
CA SER A 79 1.31 -7.34 -11.49
C SER A 79 2.22 -7.70 -10.31
N VAL A 80 1.65 -7.78 -9.10
CA VAL A 80 2.39 -8.14 -7.89
C VAL A 80 2.90 -9.58 -7.94
N TYR A 81 2.08 -10.53 -8.39
CA TYR A 81 2.50 -11.93 -8.49
C TYR A 81 3.72 -12.07 -9.40
N GLN A 82 3.68 -11.46 -10.59
CA GLN A 82 4.79 -11.49 -11.55
C GLN A 82 6.08 -10.88 -10.99
N LEU A 83 5.98 -9.75 -10.27
CA LEU A 83 7.15 -9.12 -9.66
C LEU A 83 7.70 -9.92 -8.48
N ASN A 84 6.84 -10.58 -7.71
CA ASN A 84 7.23 -11.41 -6.58
C ASN A 84 7.97 -12.69 -7.04
N THR A 85 7.57 -13.28 -8.16
CA THR A 85 8.27 -14.44 -8.76
C THR A 85 9.54 -14.06 -9.52
N SER A 86 9.87 -12.77 -9.64
CA SER A 86 11.12 -12.35 -10.30
C SER A 86 12.34 -12.82 -9.52
N GLU A 87 13.40 -13.22 -10.23
CA GLU A 87 14.72 -13.55 -9.64
C GLU A 87 15.33 -12.39 -8.84
N ARG A 88 14.83 -11.17 -9.04
CA ARG A 88 15.28 -9.96 -8.35
C ARG A 88 14.54 -9.70 -7.04
N ALA A 89 13.50 -10.44 -6.74
CA ALA A 89 12.69 -10.27 -5.54
C ALA A 89 13.41 -10.87 -4.32
N TYR A 90 13.44 -10.13 -3.22
CA TYR A 90 13.95 -10.61 -1.94
C TYR A 90 13.19 -9.96 -0.78
N GLY A 91 13.02 -10.71 0.30
CA GLY A 91 12.52 -10.26 1.58
C GLY A 91 13.61 -9.57 2.40
N ILE A 92 13.20 -8.66 3.29
CA ILE A 92 14.12 -8.07 4.26
C ILE A 92 14.28 -9.05 5.43
N ILE A 93 15.53 -9.37 5.77
CA ILE A 93 15.90 -10.24 6.92
C ILE A 93 15.25 -11.62 6.77
N GLU A 94 15.56 -12.30 5.65
CA GLU A 94 15.03 -13.63 5.35
C GLU A 94 15.60 -14.72 6.25
N GLU A 95 16.78 -14.49 6.83
CA GLU A 95 17.48 -15.43 7.72
C GLU A 95 16.63 -15.78 8.95
N ASN A 96 15.77 -14.85 9.37
CA ASN A 96 14.90 -15.01 10.53
C ASN A 96 13.53 -15.64 10.20
N HIS A 97 13.30 -16.02 8.93
CA HIS A 97 12.08 -16.68 8.45
C HIS A 97 10.77 -15.97 8.82
N TRP A 98 10.75 -14.63 8.74
CA TRP A 98 9.56 -13.83 9.05
C TRP A 98 8.50 -13.80 7.93
N LEU A 99 8.81 -14.36 6.75
CA LEU A 99 7.90 -14.46 5.60
C LEU A 99 7.14 -13.15 5.32
N PRO A 100 7.87 -12.04 5.03
CA PRO A 100 7.26 -10.73 4.90
C PRO A 100 6.32 -10.67 3.69
N SER A 101 5.20 -9.97 3.84
CA SER A 101 4.26 -9.73 2.73
C SER A 101 4.75 -8.69 1.72
N VAL A 102 5.84 -7.97 2.03
CA VAL A 102 6.47 -6.98 1.14
C VAL A 102 7.83 -7.50 0.74
N LEU A 103 8.03 -7.66 -0.56
CA LEU A 103 9.31 -7.96 -1.15
C LEU A 103 9.86 -6.72 -1.87
N TYR A 104 11.18 -6.66 -1.95
CA TYR A 104 11.90 -5.60 -2.64
C TYR A 104 12.57 -6.16 -3.88
N LEU A 105 12.77 -5.31 -4.88
CA LEU A 105 13.49 -5.67 -6.09
C LEU A 105 14.92 -5.14 -6.02
N THR A 106 15.89 -6.00 -6.31
CA THR A 106 17.31 -5.65 -6.34
C THR A 106 17.55 -4.48 -7.30
N LYS A 107 18.22 -3.43 -6.81
CA LYS A 107 18.59 -2.26 -7.62
C LYS A 107 19.74 -2.63 -8.56
N VAL A 108 19.43 -2.82 -9.83
CA VAL A 108 20.44 -3.00 -10.89
C VAL A 108 20.97 -1.64 -11.28
N ARG A 109 22.29 -1.44 -11.19
CA ARG A 109 22.97 -0.23 -11.67
C ARG A 109 23.78 -0.60 -12.90
N ASN A 110 23.38 -0.08 -14.06
CA ASN A 110 24.17 -0.21 -15.27
C ASN A 110 25.38 0.73 -15.17
N LYS A 111 26.57 0.18 -14.96
CA LYS A 111 27.83 0.93 -15.00
C LYS A 111 28.45 0.69 -16.38
N ASP A 112 29.04 1.72 -16.98
CA ASP A 112 29.90 1.53 -18.15
C ASP A 112 31.03 0.56 -17.79
N LYS A 113 31.48 -0.24 -18.76
CA LYS A 113 32.57 -1.21 -18.56
C LYS A 113 33.76 -0.49 -17.92
N ALA A 114 34.22 -1.01 -16.78
CA ALA A 114 35.45 -0.57 -16.13
C ALA A 114 36.66 -0.74 -17.06
#